data_AF-A0AAD8BM57-F1
#
_entry.id   AF-A0AAD8BM57-F1
#
_cell.length_a   1.000
_cell.length_b   1.000
_cell.length_c   1.000
_cell.angle_alpha   90.00
_cell.angle_beta   90.00
_cell.angle_gamma   90.00
#
_symmetry.space_group_name_H-M   'P 1'
#
loop_
_entity.id
_entity.type
_entity.pdbx_description
1 polymer ?
#
loop_
_entity_poly.entity_id
_entity_poly.type
_entity_poly.pdbx_seq_one_letter_code
_entity_poly.pdbx_strand_id
1 'polypeptide(L)'
;MFVIVKFGNNESLLVNPSCAVINLLTSIKRRAGFGNTNKTIDLSDENGLVKDLDVHKFESATKYLTSHETYILVQKELLTADGEFNSNQYSYVPLLERYSELFPNYKIHVQEVEGLRKKSRVKTGTKSPSPAGKLIGRGKKDGAIKKATRRK
;
A
#
# COMPACT_ATOMS: atom_id res chain seq x y z
N MET A 1 -3.05 -14.35 -22.13
CA MET A 1 -2.09 -13.51 -21.40
C MET A 1 -1.55 -14.31 -20.23
N PHE A 2 -0.23 -14.46 -20.12
CA PHE A 2 0.41 -15.11 -18.99
C PHE A 2 1.72 -14.39 -18.66
N VAL A 3 2.22 -14.60 -17.45
CA VAL A 3 3.57 -14.20 -17.05
C VAL A 3 4.26 -15.36 -16.33
N ILE A 4 5.58 -15.31 -16.27
CA ILE A 4 6.42 -16.30 -15.59
C ILE A 4 6.88 -15.70 -14.27
N VAL A 5 6.74 -16.42 -13.17
CA VAL A 5 7.25 -16.02 -11.85
C VAL A 5 8.33 -16.99 -11.39
N LYS A 6 9.56 -16.51 -11.18
CA LYS A 6 10.69 -17.29 -10.68
C LYS A 6 10.89 -17.16 -9.16
N PHE A 7 11.23 -18.25 -8.50
CA PHE A 7 11.40 -18.35 -7.04
C PHE A 7 12.21 -19.62 -6.67
N GLY A 8 12.56 -19.75 -5.39
CA GLY A 8 13.25 -20.92 -4.82
C GLY A 8 14.55 -21.25 -5.57
N ASN A 9 14.80 -22.54 -5.76
CA ASN A 9 15.95 -23.01 -6.53
C ASN A 9 15.66 -23.01 -8.05
N ASN A 10 15.53 -21.82 -8.63
CA ASN A 10 15.22 -21.61 -10.06
C ASN A 10 13.91 -22.29 -10.52
N GLU A 11 12.94 -22.41 -9.62
CA GLU A 11 11.58 -22.85 -9.95
C GLU A 11 10.81 -21.73 -10.66
N SER A 12 9.76 -22.12 -11.39
CA SER A 12 8.93 -21.16 -12.12
C SER A 12 7.45 -21.52 -12.10
N LEU A 13 6.60 -20.49 -12.03
CA LEU A 13 5.15 -20.61 -12.16
C LEU A 13 4.67 -19.82 -13.36
N LEU A 14 3.87 -20.46 -14.21
CA LEU A 14 3.04 -19.76 -15.18
C LEU A 14 1.74 -19.32 -14.51
N VAL A 15 1.43 -18.03 -14.59
CA VAL A 15 0.25 -17.41 -13.98
C VAL A 15 -0.48 -16.52 -14.97
N ASN A 16 -1.81 -16.47 -14.87
CA ASN A 16 -2.64 -15.58 -15.67
C ASN A 16 -2.91 -14.28 -14.89
N PRO A 17 -2.40 -13.12 -15.34
CA PRO A 17 -2.62 -11.83 -14.68
C PRO A 17 -4.01 -11.23 -14.94
N SER A 18 -4.90 -11.88 -15.71
CA SER A 18 -6.29 -11.45 -15.93
C SER A 18 -7.19 -11.69 -14.71
N CYS A 19 -6.78 -11.17 -13.56
CA CYS A 19 -7.52 -11.19 -12.30
C CYS A 19 -7.11 -10.00 -11.41
N ALA A 20 -7.83 -9.82 -10.30
CA ALA A 20 -7.46 -8.84 -9.29
C ALA A 20 -6.08 -9.18 -8.69
N VAL A 21 -5.26 -8.16 -8.42
CA VAL A 21 -3.91 -8.33 -7.86
C VAL A 21 -3.90 -9.19 -6.60
N ILE A 22 -4.86 -9.00 -5.69
CA ILE A 22 -4.95 -9.81 -4.47
C ILE A 22 -5.10 -11.31 -4.75
N ASN A 23 -5.86 -11.67 -5.79
CA ASN A 23 -6.07 -13.06 -6.19
C ASN A 23 -4.80 -13.64 -6.82
N LEU A 24 -4.11 -12.84 -7.64
CA LEU A 24 -2.85 -13.22 -8.25
C LEU A 24 -1.79 -13.51 -7.18
N LEU A 25 -1.54 -12.56 -6.27
CA LEU A 25 -0.57 -12.72 -5.19
C LEU A 25 -0.94 -13.88 -4.26
N THR A 26 -2.21 -14.05 -3.90
CA THR A 26 -2.65 -15.19 -3.09
C THR A 26 -2.38 -16.54 -3.77
N SER A 27 -2.63 -16.62 -5.08
CA SER A 27 -2.37 -17.82 -5.90
C SER A 27 -0.87 -18.13 -5.98
N ILE A 28 -0.04 -17.12 -6.27
CA ILE A 28 1.42 -17.25 -6.31
C ILE A 28 1.96 -17.69 -4.95
N LYS A 29 1.57 -17.01 -3.87
CA LYS A 29 2.00 -17.32 -2.50
C LYS A 29 1.74 -18.78 -2.14
N ARG A 30 0.54 -19.28 -2.44
CA ARG A 30 0.16 -20.68 -2.17
C ARG A 30 0.98 -21.66 -3.02
N ARG A 31 1.12 -21.39 -4.32
CA ARG A 31 1.82 -22.28 -5.28
C ARG A 31 3.33 -22.31 -5.08
N ALA A 32 3.92 -21.24 -4.58
CA ALA A 32 5.34 -21.13 -4.25
C ALA A 32 5.68 -21.68 -2.85
N GLY A 33 4.75 -22.33 -2.15
CA GLY A 33 4.99 -22.95 -0.83
C GLY A 33 4.87 -22.00 0.37
N PHE A 34 4.51 -20.73 0.16
CA PHE A 34 4.41 -19.73 1.23
C PHE A 34 2.98 -19.53 1.78
N GLY A 35 2.00 -20.32 1.33
CA GLY A 35 0.58 -20.16 1.67
C GLY A 35 0.28 -20.14 3.18
N ASN A 36 1.02 -20.92 3.96
CA ASN A 36 0.85 -21.03 5.42
C ASN A 36 1.78 -20.10 6.22
N THR A 37 2.49 -19.20 5.56
CA THR A 37 3.45 -18.29 6.20
C THR A 37 2.89 -16.88 6.34
N ASN A 38 3.41 -16.13 7.30
CA ASN A 38 3.10 -14.71 7.47
C ASN A 38 3.87 -13.79 6.51
N LYS A 39 4.61 -14.35 5.54
CA LYS A 39 5.37 -13.56 4.57
C LYS A 39 4.41 -12.77 3.67
N THR A 40 4.67 -11.48 3.52
CA THR A 40 4.06 -10.65 2.48
C THR A 40 4.91 -10.80 1.23
N ILE A 41 4.29 -11.10 0.10
CA ILE A 41 5.00 -11.30 -1.17
C ILE A 41 4.63 -10.20 -2.16
N ASP A 42 5.56 -9.91 -3.06
CA ASP A 42 5.39 -9.03 -4.21
C ASP A 42 6.23 -9.56 -5.39
N LEU A 43 6.25 -8.83 -6.50
CA LEU A 43 7.01 -9.14 -7.70
C LEU A 43 7.98 -8.01 -8.05
N SER A 44 9.17 -8.38 -8.50
CA SER A 44 10.11 -7.52 -9.23
C SER A 44 10.28 -8.02 -10.66
N ASP A 45 10.73 -7.17 -11.58
CA ASP A 45 11.20 -7.64 -12.90
C ASP A 45 12.65 -8.15 -12.85
N GLU A 46 13.17 -8.57 -14.00
CA GLU A 46 14.53 -9.12 -14.16
C GLU A 46 15.67 -8.15 -13.81
N ASN A 47 15.37 -6.85 -13.74
CA ASN A 47 16.32 -5.81 -13.33
C ASN A 47 16.24 -5.52 -11.82
N GLY A 48 15.21 -6.00 -11.14
CA GLY A 48 14.97 -5.80 -9.72
C GLY A 48 14.03 -4.65 -9.39
N LEU A 49 13.31 -4.09 -10.37
CA LEU A 49 12.29 -3.08 -10.13
C LEU A 49 11.03 -3.72 -9.55
N VAL A 50 10.75 -3.41 -8.28
CA VAL A 50 9.58 -3.87 -7.54
C VAL A 50 8.31 -3.22 -8.09
N LYS A 51 7.24 -4.01 -8.23
CA LYS A 51 5.95 -3.57 -8.80
C LYS A 51 4.96 -3.01 -7.76
N ASP A 52 5.23 -3.18 -6.47
CA ASP A 52 4.43 -2.66 -5.34
C ASP A 52 2.93 -3.00 -5.50
N LEU A 53 2.66 -4.25 -5.90
CA LEU A 53 1.33 -4.69 -6.33
C LEU A 53 0.33 -4.64 -5.16
N ASP A 54 0.79 -4.84 -3.94
CA ASP A 54 -0.06 -4.85 -2.75
C ASP A 54 -0.76 -3.52 -2.47
N VAL A 55 -0.32 -2.40 -3.06
CA VAL A 55 -1.03 -1.11 -3.00
C VAL A 55 -2.28 -1.13 -3.90
N HIS A 56 -2.27 -1.96 -4.94
CA HIS A 56 -3.28 -2.03 -5.99
C HIS A 56 -4.14 -3.31 -5.91
N LYS A 57 -4.40 -3.82 -4.69
CA LYS A 57 -5.05 -5.12 -4.42
C LYS A 57 -6.31 -5.41 -5.25
N PHE A 58 -7.14 -4.39 -5.45
CA PHE A 58 -8.44 -4.51 -6.09
C PHE A 58 -8.42 -4.18 -7.58
N GLU A 59 -7.27 -3.77 -8.12
CA GLU A 59 -7.10 -3.48 -9.54
C GLU A 59 -6.71 -4.73 -10.34
N SER A 60 -6.89 -4.68 -11.66
CA SER A 60 -6.45 -5.76 -12.56
C SER A 60 -4.93 -5.82 -12.60
N ALA A 61 -4.35 -7.00 -12.37
CA ALA A 61 -2.90 -7.18 -12.42
C ALA A 61 -2.31 -6.94 -13.82
N THR A 62 -3.13 -7.05 -14.88
CA THR A 62 -2.75 -6.71 -16.26
C THR A 62 -2.32 -5.26 -16.46
N LYS A 63 -2.65 -4.35 -15.53
CA LYS A 63 -2.18 -2.95 -15.59
C LYS A 63 -0.72 -2.78 -15.19
N TYR A 64 -0.19 -3.70 -14.39
CA TYR A 64 1.14 -3.62 -13.77
C TYR A 64 2.10 -4.67 -14.30
N LEU A 65 1.56 -5.75 -14.87
CA LEU A 65 2.32 -6.87 -15.41
C LEU A 65 2.17 -6.93 -16.93
N THR A 66 3.31 -6.93 -17.60
CA THR A 66 3.43 -7.05 -19.05
C THR A 66 3.32 -8.53 -19.44
N SER A 67 2.57 -8.82 -20.49
CA SER A 67 2.38 -10.20 -20.97
C SER A 67 3.71 -10.81 -21.41
N HIS A 68 3.91 -12.09 -21.07
CA HIS A 68 5.05 -12.94 -21.43
C HIS A 68 6.38 -12.55 -20.78
N GLU A 69 6.37 -11.58 -19.86
CA GLU A 69 7.54 -11.21 -19.08
C GLU A 69 7.81 -12.18 -17.93
N THR A 70 9.07 -12.16 -17.47
CA THR A 70 9.52 -12.89 -16.29
C THR A 70 9.64 -11.95 -15.09
N TYR A 71 9.03 -12.37 -13.98
CA TYR A 71 9.08 -11.69 -12.70
C TYR A 71 9.79 -12.55 -11.67
N ILE A 72 10.47 -11.92 -10.72
CA ILE A 72 11.09 -12.57 -9.57
C ILE A 72 10.20 -12.36 -8.36
N LEU A 73 9.93 -13.44 -7.63
CA LEU A 73 9.19 -13.37 -6.38
C LEU A 73 10.04 -12.69 -5.31
N VAL A 74 9.49 -11.68 -4.64
CA VAL A 74 10.16 -10.98 -3.54
C VAL A 74 9.30 -11.02 -2.27
N GLN A 75 9.94 -11.01 -1.11
CA GLN A 75 9.30 -10.79 0.17
C GLN A 75 9.35 -9.31 0.52
N LYS A 76 8.20 -8.74 0.86
CA LYS A 76 8.08 -7.38 1.40
C LYS A 76 8.14 -7.45 2.92
N GLU A 77 9.11 -6.78 3.51
CA GLU A 77 9.34 -6.72 4.95
C GLU A 77 9.22 -5.28 5.46
N LEU A 78 8.69 -5.10 6.66
CA LEU A 78 8.68 -3.81 7.34
C LEU A 78 10.06 -3.57 7.93
N LEU A 79 10.69 -2.44 7.59
CA LEU A 79 11.97 -2.08 8.15
C LEU A 79 11.76 -1.52 9.56
N THR A 80 12.17 -2.29 10.57
CA THR A 80 12.28 -1.81 11.95
C THR A 80 13.70 -1.26 12.15
N ALA A 81 13.85 0.06 12.14
CA ALA A 81 15.07 0.70 12.59
C ALA A 81 14.97 0.98 14.10
N ASP A 82 15.92 0.48 14.89
CA ASP A 82 16.20 0.89 16.27
C ASP A 82 14.99 1.01 17.23
N GLY A 83 14.06 0.06 17.17
CA GLY A 83 12.93 0.00 18.11
C GLY A 83 11.81 1.01 17.85
N GLU A 84 11.95 1.90 16.85
CA GLU A 84 10.88 2.76 16.37
C GLU A 84 10.31 2.22 15.06
N PHE A 85 9.02 1.88 15.06
CA PHE A 85 8.30 1.50 13.85
C PHE A 85 8.20 2.67 12.88
N ASN A 86 9.17 2.79 11.97
CA ASN A 86 9.04 3.62 10.78
C ASN A 86 8.10 2.92 9.80
N SER A 87 6.79 3.03 10.08
CA SER A 87 5.66 2.39 9.39
C SER A 87 5.58 2.59 7.86
N ASN A 88 6.50 3.34 7.28
CA ASN A 88 6.53 3.69 5.86
C ASN A 88 7.79 3.21 5.11
N GLN A 89 8.69 2.48 5.76
CA GLN A 89 9.90 1.98 5.11
C GLN A 89 9.83 0.46 4.97
N TYR A 90 9.87 -0.01 3.72
CA TYR A 90 9.84 -1.43 3.37
C TYR A 90 11.18 -1.85 2.80
N SER A 91 11.64 -3.04 3.16
CA SER A 91 12.72 -3.75 2.48
C SER A 91 12.14 -4.87 1.62
N TYR A 92 12.83 -5.18 0.52
CA TYR A 92 12.45 -6.25 -0.40
C TYR A 92 13.57 -7.26 -0.51
N VAL A 93 13.26 -8.53 -0.24
CA VAL A 93 14.21 -9.64 -0.26
C VAL A 93 13.81 -10.61 -1.37
N PRO A 94 14.66 -10.87 -2.38
CA PRO A 94 14.38 -11.86 -3.41
C PRO A 94 14.21 -13.25 -2.81
N LEU A 95 13.15 -13.95 -3.22
CA LEU A 95 12.88 -15.34 -2.86
C LEU A 95 13.34 -16.30 -3.95
N LEU A 96 14.33 -15.91 -4.76
CA LEU A 96 14.98 -16.72 -5.79
C LEU A 96 16.44 -16.95 -5.36
N GLU A 97 16.87 -18.21 -5.30
CA GLU A 97 18.25 -18.58 -5.02
C GLU A 97 19.14 -18.27 -6.22
N ARG A 98 20.41 -17.92 -5.96
CA ARG A 98 21.40 -17.59 -7.00
C ARG A 98 20.92 -16.53 -7.99
N TYR A 99 20.05 -15.62 -7.56
CA TYR A 99 19.50 -14.57 -8.41
C TYR A 99 20.60 -13.71 -9.07
N SER A 100 21.73 -13.50 -8.40
CA SER A 100 22.89 -12.78 -8.94
C SER A 100 23.61 -13.50 -10.08
N GLU A 101 23.56 -14.83 -10.12
CA GLU A 101 24.12 -15.64 -11.20
C GLU A 101 23.14 -15.72 -12.38
N LEU A 102 21.85 -15.90 -12.07
CA LEU A 102 20.79 -16.03 -13.07
C LEU A 102 20.46 -14.68 -13.74
N PHE A 103 20.57 -13.58 -12.99
CA PHE A 103 20.26 -12.22 -13.43
C PHE A 103 21.37 -11.26 -12.95
N PRO A 104 22.49 -11.15 -13.70
CA PRO A 104 23.66 -10.36 -13.28
C PRO A 104 23.38 -8.87 -13.02
N ASN A 105 22.36 -8.31 -13.67
CA ASN A 105 21.96 -6.91 -13.53
C ASN A 105 20.88 -6.70 -12.47
N TYR A 106 20.46 -7.76 -11.78
CA TYR A 106 19.37 -7.68 -10.82
C TYR A 106 19.80 -6.92 -9.56
N LYS A 107 19.19 -5.76 -9.34
CA LYS A 107 19.37 -4.95 -8.14
C LYS A 107 18.01 -4.48 -7.66
N ILE A 108 17.63 -4.89 -6.45
CA ILE A 108 16.35 -4.47 -5.88
C ILE A 108 16.28 -2.96 -5.79
N HIS A 109 15.24 -2.38 -6.39
CA HIS A 109 14.87 -0.98 -6.23
C HIS A 109 13.36 -0.80 -6.39
N VAL A 110 12.84 0.26 -5.81
CA VAL A 110 11.42 0.63 -5.91
C VAL A 110 11.31 1.86 -6.80
N GLN A 111 10.26 1.96 -7.62
CA GLN A 111 10.02 3.17 -8.39
C GLN A 111 9.77 4.34 -7.43
N GLU A 112 10.62 5.36 -7.45
CA GLU A 112 10.33 6.60 -6.74
C GLU A 112 9.20 7.32 -7.47
N VAL A 113 7.99 7.25 -6.92
CA VAL A 113 6.88 8.08 -7.37
C VAL A 113 7.03 9.44 -6.70
N GLU A 114 7.57 10.42 -7.44
CA GLU A 114 7.57 11.82 -7.01
C GLU A 114 6.11 12.26 -6.78
N GLY A 115 5.69 12.37 -5.51
CA GLY A 115 4.37 12.91 -5.16
C GLY A 115 3.69 12.30 -3.92
N LEU A 116 4.10 11.11 -3.45
CA LEU A 116 3.43 10.43 -2.32
C LEU A 116 4.18 10.49 -0.99
N ARG A 117 5.41 11.03 -0.96
CA ARG A 117 5.99 11.53 0.29
C ARG A 117 5.16 12.74 0.72
N LYS A 118 4.05 12.49 1.43
CA LYS A 118 3.36 13.49 2.24
C LYS A 118 4.44 14.10 3.12
N LYS A 119 4.99 15.25 2.68
CA LYS A 119 5.76 16.12 3.55
C LYS A 119 4.88 16.28 4.77
N SER A 120 5.35 15.79 5.92
CA SER A 120 4.68 16.04 7.18
C SER A 120 4.47 17.55 7.18
N ARG A 121 3.20 17.97 7.09
CA ARG A 121 2.87 19.38 7.11
C ARG A 121 3.20 19.78 8.54
N VAL A 122 4.40 20.30 8.75
CA VAL A 122 4.79 20.95 10.00
C VAL A 122 3.64 21.90 10.29
N LYS A 123 2.88 21.62 11.36
CA LYS A 123 1.87 22.53 11.87
C LYS A 123 2.64 23.73 12.41
N THR A 124 3.07 24.63 11.54
CA THR A 124 3.35 26.01 11.92
C THR A 124 1.99 26.60 12.28
N GLY A 125 1.77 26.72 13.58
CA GLY A 125 0.61 27.39 14.14
C GLY A 125 0.62 28.85 13.70
N THR A 126 -0.11 29.16 12.63
CA THR A 126 -0.56 30.52 12.35
C THR A 126 -2.07 30.47 12.16
N LYS A 127 -2.77 31.06 13.13
CA LYS A 127 -4.22 31.26 13.07
C LYS A 127 -4.54 32.04 11.80
N SER A 128 -5.15 31.39 10.82
CA SER A 128 -5.72 32.07 9.65
C SER A 128 -7.11 32.59 10.05
N PRO A 129 -7.44 33.88 9.80
CA PRO A 129 -8.79 34.38 10.04
C PRO A 129 -9.73 33.77 8.97
N SER A 130 -10.82 33.14 9.40
CA SER A 130 -11.82 32.57 8.50
C SER A 130 -12.66 33.68 7.86
N PRO A 131 -12.89 33.69 6.54
CA PRO A 131 -13.81 34.60 5.89
C PRO A 131 -15.12 33.87 5.57
N ALA A 132 -16.14 33.98 6.42
CA ALA A 132 -17.53 33.73 6.03
C ALA A 132 -18.48 34.09 7.18
N GLY A 133 -19.30 35.11 6.95
CA GLY A 133 -20.44 35.40 7.80
C GLY A 133 -21.48 34.27 7.75
N LYS A 134 -22.13 34.03 8.89
CA LYS A 134 -23.44 33.40 8.94
C LYS A 134 -24.21 33.93 10.14
N LEU A 135 -25.30 34.64 9.81
CA LEU A 135 -26.42 35.11 10.63
C LEU A 135 -26.57 34.40 11.99
N ILE A 136 -26.50 35.17 13.08
CA ILE A 136 -27.11 34.79 14.36
C ILE A 136 -27.94 35.99 14.84
N GLY A 137 -29.26 35.85 14.72
CA GLY A 137 -30.23 36.75 15.31
C GLY A 137 -30.08 36.76 16.83
N ARG A 138 -29.87 37.96 17.39
CA ARG A 138 -29.95 38.21 18.83
C ARG A 138 -31.36 38.67 19.18
N GLY A 139 -32.22 37.73 19.57
CA GLY A 139 -33.42 38.03 20.35
C GLY A 139 -32.99 38.44 21.76
N LYS A 140 -33.32 39.68 22.14
CA LYS A 140 -33.07 40.22 23.48
C LYS A 140 -34.33 39.99 24.33
N LYS A 141 -34.14 39.37 25.49
CA LYS A 141 -35.14 39.16 26.56
C LYS A 141 -35.50 40.49 27.23
N ASP A 142 -36.80 40.65 27.50
CA ASP A 142 -37.43 41.28 28.67
C ASP A 142 -38.78 40.54 28.80
N GLY A 143 -39.31 40.02 29.90
CA GLY A 143 -39.13 40.23 31.33
C GLY A 143 -40.52 40.49 31.94
N ALA A 144 -41.28 39.46 32.38
CA ALA A 144 -42.41 39.60 33.33
C ALA A 144 -43.06 38.26 33.76
N ILE A 145 -42.72 37.86 34.99
CA ILE A 145 -43.47 37.18 36.06
C ILE A 145 -45.00 36.97 35.89
N LYS A 146 -45.52 35.73 36.08
CA LYS A 146 -46.27 35.25 37.28
C LYS A 146 -47.17 34.01 37.04
N LYS A 147 -47.01 33.09 37.99
CA LYS A 147 -47.99 32.22 38.68
C LYS A 147 -48.51 30.94 38.04
N ALA A 148 -48.35 29.90 38.86
CA ALA A 148 -48.84 28.54 38.75
C ALA A 148 -50.29 28.38 39.21
N THR A 149 -50.97 27.36 38.67
CA THR A 149 -52.02 26.48 39.27
C THR A 149 -52.30 25.39 38.22
N ARG A 150 -51.90 24.12 38.34
CA ARG A 150 -52.34 23.00 39.22
C ARG A 150 -53.79 22.52 38.99
N ARG A 151 -53.92 21.33 38.35
CA ARG A 151 -55.04 20.34 38.36
C ARG A 151 -56.37 20.85 37.75
N LYS A 152 -57.19 20.03 37.08
CA LYS A 152 -57.53 18.62 37.27
C LYS A 152 -57.99 18.03 35.94
#